data_AF-A0A0C2MV44-F1
#
_entry.id   AF-A0A0C2MV44-F1
#
_cell.length_a   1.000
_cell.length_b   1.000
_cell.length_c   1.000
_cell.angle_alpha   90.00
_cell.angle_beta   90.00
_cell.angle_gamma   90.00
#
_symmetry.space_group_name_H-M   'P 1'
#
loop_
_entity.id
_entity.type
_entity.pdbx_description
1 polymer ?
#
loop_
_entity_poly.entity_id
_entity_poly.type
_entity_poly.pdbx_seq_one_letter_code
_entity_poly.pdbx_strand_id
1 'polypeptide(L)'
;MDHIFMMNPAKINDDQANEIPFQNYLNVKPSDSFTAQMCAVKNWISTFRHQNDIYLDLLFIVKFPTLLYDEFNRISNGESDVENYQEKKILLFEVFTFIFRYKNIDICEDPRVKQFVVCFLVFIKTHDPVSITFLNDLVDSINVCLSYEPFQVMFIEENGMFHFYYYFSFNSKIKDIMFEEMYKNAYKHVQIESYPLNFDKITNCIDEFMTDLSKTQDITCIYIFSELINILHGYKLLSEFTFDVLKLYEITKIQFYNNINNMDNIMFKPSIAILWTHILNHQKKYNFRIDTTEKVIIFASLFSIIINANMEHIFETSGIFELNKYNKQMLYLMYLYLVALPIIEDPAKPWLCNMLKRVHSSLGKYIEKCGFESTSKEHRYHIIQYYTKSLVALNVDISNPENRFLKDMFEKHRKYPSFNIQSAFLAANIILNFIDNLRLNNELPIHYKAYFSNFIYQLIFGLSGKRYILKIQQSKKLDFYEDLDSCCFSILTADLINDVLSKYESHLLNNILPKSPESEDIKELQHYKNIIENMVISFNKSNYLDQANADYYLKMYEDYYINFNEDFSDIMMKFSNLNINSENNGTNDERSGSLDKILYFQNTLQPLLRWFTLIYETKFIFKDPNFKYHNINF
;
A
#
# COMPACT_ATOMS: atom_id res chain seq x y z
N MET A 1 9.76 -14.57 51.64
CA MET A 1 10.41 -13.32 52.06
C MET A 1 11.51 -13.53 53.10
N ASP A 2 11.52 -14.62 53.87
CA ASP A 2 12.53 -14.79 54.94
C ASP A 2 13.92 -15.27 54.49
N HIS A 3 14.10 -15.70 53.23
CA HIS A 3 15.38 -16.17 52.71
C HIS A 3 16.24 -15.11 51.99
N ILE A 4 15.74 -13.88 51.81
CA ILE A 4 16.46 -12.80 51.09
C ILE A 4 17.27 -11.89 52.06
N PHE A 5 17.11 -12.04 53.38
CA PHE A 5 17.65 -11.07 54.35
C PHE A 5 19.05 -11.35 54.91
N MET A 6 19.81 -12.33 54.41
CA MET A 6 21.21 -12.50 54.81
C MET A 6 22.14 -11.65 53.96
N MET A 7 22.09 -10.33 54.17
CA MET A 7 23.08 -9.41 53.63
C MET A 7 24.45 -9.63 54.29
N ASN A 8 25.51 -9.52 53.50
CA ASN A 8 26.88 -9.39 53.97
C ASN A 8 27.07 -7.97 54.53
N PRO A 9 27.14 -7.76 55.86
CA PRO A 9 27.19 -6.43 56.48
C PRO A 9 28.41 -5.60 56.05
N ALA A 10 29.42 -6.24 55.44
CA ALA A 10 30.69 -5.64 55.08
C ALA A 10 30.63 -4.60 53.94
N LYS A 11 29.52 -4.48 53.19
CA LYS A 11 29.35 -3.46 52.14
C LYS A 11 28.60 -2.20 52.59
N ILE A 12 28.04 -2.17 53.80
CA ILE A 12 27.24 -1.03 54.32
C ILE A 12 28.13 0.04 54.99
N ASN A 13 29.40 -0.27 55.26
CA ASN A 13 30.27 0.53 56.13
C ASN A 13 30.91 1.78 55.48
N ASP A 14 30.65 2.10 54.22
CA ASP A 14 31.35 3.22 53.54
C ASP A 14 30.55 4.52 53.36
N ASP A 15 29.32 4.65 53.90
CA ASP A 15 28.62 5.96 53.85
C ASP A 15 27.65 6.17 55.03
N GLN A 16 28.13 6.77 56.14
CA GLN A 16 27.26 7.36 57.17
C GLN A 16 26.24 8.36 56.58
N ALA A 17 26.56 8.94 55.41
CA ALA A 17 25.67 9.83 54.67
C ALA A 17 24.39 9.15 54.16
N ASN A 18 24.43 7.83 53.89
CA ASN A 18 23.30 7.07 53.37
C ASN A 18 22.39 6.53 54.48
N GLU A 19 22.90 6.40 55.71
CA GLU A 19 22.15 5.85 56.85
C GLU A 19 20.98 6.77 57.24
N ILE A 20 21.18 8.09 57.23
CA ILE A 20 20.13 9.05 57.64
C ILE A 20 18.92 9.01 56.68
N PRO A 21 19.08 9.17 55.34
CA PRO A 21 17.96 9.04 54.41
C PRO A 21 17.29 7.67 54.47
N PHE A 22 18.08 6.61 54.66
CA PHE A 22 17.58 5.25 54.78
C PHE A 22 16.66 5.08 56.00
N GLN A 23 17.13 5.47 57.19
CA GLN A 23 16.36 5.39 58.42
C GLN A 23 15.14 6.33 58.38
N ASN A 24 15.29 7.53 57.82
CA ASN A 24 14.18 8.47 57.68
C ASN A 24 13.03 7.87 56.86
N TYR A 25 13.35 7.17 55.77
CA TYR A 25 12.34 6.49 54.95
C TYR A 25 11.69 5.30 55.67
N LEU A 26 12.47 4.47 56.35
CA LEU A 26 11.94 3.32 57.09
C LEU A 26 11.09 3.71 58.31
N ASN A 27 11.37 4.88 58.89
CA ASN A 27 10.64 5.40 60.04
C ASN A 27 9.34 6.12 59.66
N VAL A 28 9.05 6.32 58.36
CA VAL A 28 7.77 6.87 57.90
C VAL A 28 6.64 5.93 58.30
N LYS A 29 5.73 6.42 59.14
CA LYS A 29 4.54 5.69 59.55
C LYS A 29 3.41 5.97 58.56
N PRO A 30 2.49 5.01 58.34
CA PRO A 30 1.29 5.26 57.56
C PRO A 30 0.44 6.44 58.08
N SER A 31 0.54 6.80 59.37
CA SER A 31 -0.18 7.94 59.96
C SER A 31 0.47 9.31 59.72
N ASP A 32 1.66 9.36 59.12
CA ASP A 32 2.39 10.62 58.96
C ASP A 32 1.76 11.48 57.86
N SER A 33 1.89 12.80 57.99
CA SER A 33 1.36 13.77 57.00
C SER A 33 1.92 13.53 55.60
N PHE A 34 1.16 13.88 54.55
CA PHE A 34 1.62 13.79 53.16
C PHE A 34 2.96 14.47 52.93
N THR A 35 3.17 15.66 53.50
CA THR A 35 4.43 16.40 53.41
C THR A 35 5.61 15.58 53.94
N ALA A 36 5.45 14.93 55.10
CA ALA A 36 6.50 14.09 55.68
C ALA A 36 6.81 12.88 54.77
N GLN A 37 5.78 12.21 54.23
CA GLN A 37 5.94 11.07 53.32
C GLN A 37 6.63 11.50 52.01
N MET A 38 6.19 12.61 51.41
CA MET A 38 6.78 13.17 50.19
C MET A 38 8.24 13.56 50.40
N CYS A 39 8.57 14.23 51.51
CA CYS A 39 9.96 14.57 51.85
C CYS A 39 10.84 13.33 52.00
N ALA A 40 10.35 12.29 52.68
CA ALA A 40 11.09 11.04 52.83
C ALA A 40 11.35 10.34 51.48
N VAL A 41 10.34 10.27 50.61
CA VAL A 41 10.47 9.71 49.26
C VAL A 41 11.45 10.53 48.40
N LYS A 42 11.32 11.86 48.38
CA LYS A 42 12.23 12.75 47.62
C LYS A 42 13.67 12.62 48.11
N ASN A 43 13.88 12.58 49.43
CA ASN A 43 15.19 12.39 50.02
C ASN A 43 15.78 11.04 49.59
N TRP A 44 15.00 9.95 49.68
CA TRP A 44 15.44 8.63 49.23
C TRP A 44 15.86 8.65 47.76
N ILE A 45 14.99 9.14 46.86
CA ILE A 45 15.28 9.22 45.43
C ILE A 45 16.58 10.01 45.21
N SER A 46 16.72 11.18 45.84
CA SER A 46 17.91 12.02 45.66
C SER A 46 19.21 11.37 46.12
N THR A 47 19.19 10.62 47.23
CA THR A 47 20.37 9.94 47.79
C THR A 47 20.77 8.72 46.96
N PHE A 48 19.78 7.92 46.54
CA PHE A 48 20.02 6.62 45.93
C PHE A 48 19.93 6.61 44.40
N ARG A 49 19.67 7.77 43.76
CA ARG A 49 19.44 7.89 42.30
C ARG A 49 20.52 7.23 41.45
N HIS A 50 21.78 7.35 41.87
CA HIS A 50 22.93 6.87 41.10
C HIS A 50 23.48 5.51 41.58
N GLN A 51 22.82 4.88 42.56
CA GLN A 51 23.23 3.59 43.10
C GLN A 51 22.43 2.48 42.43
N ASN A 52 23.09 1.52 41.78
CA ASN A 52 22.44 0.31 41.24
C ASN A 52 22.49 -0.80 42.29
N ASP A 53 21.67 -0.68 43.33
CA ASP A 53 21.52 -1.67 44.39
C ASP A 53 20.09 -2.20 44.42
N ILE A 54 19.94 -3.43 43.93
CA ILE A 54 18.65 -4.12 43.81
C ILE A 54 17.92 -4.27 45.15
N TYR A 55 18.66 -4.39 46.26
CA TYR A 55 18.05 -4.52 47.58
C TYR A 55 17.44 -3.20 48.02
N LEU A 56 18.14 -2.08 47.81
CA LEU A 56 17.60 -0.76 48.12
C LEU A 56 16.37 -0.46 47.26
N ASP A 57 16.39 -0.86 46.00
CA ASP A 57 15.24 -0.68 45.11
C ASP A 57 14.02 -1.49 45.55
N LEU A 58 14.20 -2.78 45.85
CA LEU A 58 13.13 -3.63 46.39
C LEU A 58 12.62 -3.08 47.72
N LEU A 59 13.51 -2.59 48.58
CA LEU A 59 13.11 -2.01 49.87
C LEU A 59 12.27 -0.74 49.68
N PHE A 60 12.65 0.13 48.75
CA PHE A 60 11.86 1.30 48.36
C PHE A 60 10.45 0.91 47.90
N ILE A 61 10.33 -0.09 47.02
CA ILE A 61 9.03 -0.54 46.51
C ILE A 61 8.18 -1.19 47.61
N VAL A 62 8.77 -2.06 48.43
CA VAL A 62 8.08 -2.83 49.48
C VAL A 62 7.72 -1.96 50.69
N LYS A 63 8.45 -0.87 50.93
CA LYS A 63 8.17 0.06 52.03
C LYS A 63 7.57 1.39 51.58
N PHE A 64 7.14 1.47 50.31
CA PHE A 64 6.52 2.68 49.79
C PHE A 64 5.31 3.13 50.64
N PRO A 65 5.23 4.41 51.05
CA PRO A 65 4.17 4.88 51.94
C PRO A 65 2.77 4.70 51.33
N THR A 66 1.91 3.92 52.01
CA THR A 66 0.58 3.55 51.49
C THR A 66 -0.34 4.75 51.29
N LEU A 67 -0.37 5.73 52.22
CA LEU A 67 -1.22 6.92 52.04
C LEU A 67 -0.80 7.72 50.80
N LEU A 68 0.50 7.91 50.58
CA LEU A 68 0.98 8.61 49.38
C LEU A 68 0.65 7.84 48.10
N TYR A 69 0.74 6.51 48.12
CA TYR A 69 0.33 5.68 46.98
C TYR A 69 -1.18 5.76 46.71
N ASP A 70 -2.01 5.72 47.74
CA ASP A 70 -3.47 5.90 47.61
C ASP A 70 -3.81 7.28 47.03
N GLU A 71 -3.06 8.31 47.46
CA GLU A 71 -3.20 9.65 46.92
C GLU A 71 -2.77 9.76 45.45
N PHE A 72 -1.71 9.05 45.05
CA PHE A 72 -1.38 8.92 43.62
C PHE A 72 -2.54 8.29 42.85
N ASN A 73 -3.16 7.22 43.36
CA ASN A 73 -4.32 6.61 42.69
C ASN A 73 -5.52 7.57 42.59
N ARG A 74 -5.79 8.38 43.62
CA ARG A 74 -6.84 9.41 43.57
C ARG A 74 -6.56 10.42 42.46
N ILE A 75 -5.33 10.95 42.40
CA ILE A 75 -4.89 11.88 41.35
C ILE A 75 -4.99 11.22 39.97
N SER A 76 -4.55 9.97 39.82
CA SER A 76 -4.64 9.21 38.57
C SER A 76 -6.08 9.04 38.09
N ASN A 77 -7.03 8.92 39.01
CA ASN A 77 -8.46 8.85 38.71
C ASN A 77 -9.11 10.22 38.43
N GLY A 78 -8.31 11.30 38.36
CA GLY A 78 -8.77 12.64 37.99
C GLY A 78 -9.24 13.51 39.16
N GLU A 79 -9.01 13.10 40.41
CA GLU A 79 -9.31 13.95 41.57
C GLU A 79 -8.31 15.11 41.67
N SER A 80 -8.80 16.34 41.46
CA SER A 80 -7.97 17.57 41.46
C SER A 80 -8.03 18.35 42.78
N ASP A 81 -8.90 17.98 43.71
CA ASP A 81 -9.11 18.63 45.02
C ASP A 81 -8.10 18.16 46.09
N VAL A 82 -6.95 17.66 45.62
CA VAL A 82 -5.89 17.10 46.44
C VAL A 82 -4.90 18.18 46.87
N GLU A 83 -4.53 18.20 48.16
CA GLU A 83 -3.49 19.10 48.68
C GLU A 83 -2.15 18.87 47.95
N ASN A 84 -1.45 19.94 47.56
CA ASN A 84 -0.17 19.86 46.86
C ASN A 84 -0.22 19.05 45.55
N TYR A 85 -1.37 19.08 44.86
CA TYR A 85 -1.65 18.36 43.62
C TYR A 85 -0.48 18.37 42.62
N GLN A 86 0.03 19.55 42.23
CA GLN A 86 1.12 19.66 41.25
C GLN A 86 2.43 19.02 41.73
N GLU A 87 2.78 19.16 42.99
CA GLU A 87 3.99 18.55 43.55
C GLU A 87 3.88 17.03 43.58
N LYS A 88 2.69 16.50 43.87
CA LYS A 88 2.41 15.06 43.85
C LYS A 88 2.49 14.49 42.43
N LYS A 89 2.02 15.22 41.40
CA LYS A 89 2.17 14.83 39.99
C LYS A 89 3.64 14.71 39.59
N ILE A 90 4.45 15.71 39.93
CA ILE A 90 5.90 15.69 39.66
C ILE A 90 6.55 14.51 40.39
N LEU A 91 6.21 14.31 41.66
CA LEU A 91 6.75 13.22 42.47
C LEU A 91 6.36 11.83 41.92
N LEU A 92 5.15 11.67 41.38
CA LEU A 92 4.73 10.42 40.71
C LEU A 92 5.69 10.08 39.56
N PHE A 93 6.04 11.07 38.71
CA PHE A 93 7.03 10.87 37.66
C PHE A 93 8.43 10.60 38.20
N GLU A 94 8.87 11.30 39.25
CA GLU A 94 10.18 11.04 39.90
C GLU A 94 10.26 9.61 40.46
N VAL A 95 9.18 9.13 41.08
CA VAL A 95 9.06 7.76 41.61
C VAL A 95 9.12 6.75 40.47
N PHE A 96 8.37 6.96 39.39
CA PHE A 96 8.40 6.06 38.22
C PHE A 96 9.80 6.03 37.59
N THR A 97 10.42 7.19 37.36
CA THR A 97 11.79 7.32 36.86
C THR A 97 12.77 6.60 37.76
N PHE A 98 12.64 6.73 39.08
CA PHE A 98 13.53 6.06 40.03
C PHE A 98 13.40 4.53 39.97
N ILE A 99 12.17 4.00 39.96
CA ILE A 99 11.90 2.55 39.93
C ILE A 99 12.52 1.91 38.68
N PHE A 100 12.43 2.56 37.52
CA PHE A 100 12.88 2.00 36.25
C PHE A 100 14.20 2.61 35.73
N ARG A 101 15.04 3.19 36.60
CA ARG A 101 16.34 3.75 36.17
C ARG A 101 17.37 2.71 35.73
N TYR A 102 17.22 1.46 36.17
CA TYR A 102 18.12 0.34 35.84
C TYR A 102 17.33 -0.89 35.40
N LYS A 103 17.90 -1.65 34.46
CA LYS A 103 17.31 -2.89 33.95
C LYS A 103 17.55 -4.04 34.94
N ASN A 104 16.68 -4.15 35.94
CA ASN A 104 16.71 -5.18 36.97
C ASN A 104 15.44 -6.06 36.87
N ILE A 105 15.60 -7.29 36.41
CA ILE A 105 14.47 -8.21 36.15
C ILE A 105 13.75 -8.58 37.46
N ASP A 106 14.49 -8.84 38.54
CA ASP A 106 13.89 -9.29 39.81
C ASP A 106 12.95 -8.23 40.41
N ILE A 107 13.20 -6.94 40.13
CA ILE A 107 12.30 -5.84 40.54
C ILE A 107 10.97 -5.95 39.79
N CYS A 108 11.00 -6.26 38.50
CA CYS A 108 9.83 -6.30 37.64
C CYS A 108 8.87 -7.45 38.00
N GLU A 109 9.35 -8.48 38.70
CA GLU A 109 8.52 -9.59 39.20
C GLU A 109 7.72 -9.22 40.46
N ASP A 110 8.05 -8.12 41.15
CA ASP A 110 7.30 -7.69 42.34
C ASP A 110 5.91 -7.13 41.93
N PRO A 111 4.81 -7.66 42.49
CA PRO A 111 3.45 -7.21 42.16
C PRO A 111 3.19 -5.72 42.39
N ARG A 112 3.95 -5.06 43.28
CA ARG A 112 3.81 -3.63 43.54
C ARG A 112 4.40 -2.78 42.42
N VAL A 113 5.43 -3.26 41.72
CA VAL A 113 5.96 -2.55 40.54
C VAL A 113 4.90 -2.48 39.45
N LYS A 114 4.18 -3.57 39.23
CA LYS A 114 3.01 -3.58 38.34
C LYS A 114 1.96 -2.53 38.75
N GLN A 115 1.72 -2.36 40.04
CA GLN A 115 0.80 -1.34 40.56
C GLN A 115 1.26 0.10 40.25
N PHE A 116 2.57 0.37 40.29
CA PHE A 116 3.11 1.67 39.85
C PHE A 116 2.98 1.88 38.34
N VAL A 117 3.20 0.85 37.53
CA VAL A 117 2.99 0.93 36.07
C VAL A 117 1.52 1.23 35.76
N VAL A 118 0.58 0.54 36.40
CA VAL A 118 -0.86 0.81 36.23
C VAL A 118 -1.20 2.23 36.69
N CYS A 119 -0.72 2.65 37.86
CA CYS A 119 -0.95 4.00 38.38
C CYS A 119 -0.43 5.08 37.41
N PHE A 120 0.77 4.90 36.86
CA PHE A 120 1.36 5.77 35.85
C PHE A 120 0.54 5.81 34.56
N LEU A 121 0.14 4.64 34.04
CA LEU A 121 -0.64 4.53 32.80
C LEU A 121 -2.03 5.18 32.95
N VAL A 122 -2.69 5.01 34.09
CA VAL A 122 -3.97 5.67 34.38
C VAL A 122 -3.77 7.18 34.50
N PHE A 123 -2.69 7.62 35.18
CA PHE A 123 -2.40 9.03 35.38
C PHE A 123 -2.22 9.82 34.08
N ILE A 124 -1.47 9.29 33.12
CA ILE A 124 -1.22 10.00 31.85
C ILE A 124 -2.49 10.16 30.99
N LYS A 125 -3.57 9.41 31.27
CA LYS A 125 -4.89 9.57 30.60
C LYS A 125 -5.68 10.79 31.06
N THR A 126 -5.31 11.39 32.18
CA THR A 126 -6.00 12.58 32.70
C THR A 126 -5.87 13.79 31.76
N HIS A 127 -4.87 13.79 30.86
CA HIS A 127 -4.56 14.89 29.94
C HIS A 127 -4.40 16.25 30.64
N ASP A 128 -4.00 16.23 31.92
CA ASP A 128 -3.68 17.41 32.71
C ASP A 128 -2.15 17.56 32.75
N PRO A 129 -1.53 18.27 31.80
CA PRO A 129 -0.08 18.28 31.64
C PRO A 129 0.62 18.92 32.85
N VAL A 130 1.84 18.46 33.14
CA VAL A 130 2.76 19.14 34.08
C VAL A 130 4.11 19.30 33.41
N SER A 131 4.74 20.47 33.60
CA SER A 131 6.08 20.72 33.08
C SER A 131 7.10 20.00 33.97
N ILE A 132 7.81 19.02 33.41
CA ILE A 132 8.93 18.35 34.08
C ILE A 132 10.24 18.70 33.39
N THR A 133 11.29 18.88 34.19
CA THR A 133 12.65 19.19 33.70
C THR A 133 13.47 17.95 33.34
N PHE A 134 13.01 16.77 33.76
CA PHE A 134 13.71 15.48 33.62
C PHE A 134 13.02 14.54 32.60
N LEU A 135 12.40 15.09 31.56
CA LEU A 135 11.68 14.30 30.54
C LEU A 135 12.57 13.21 29.89
N ASN A 136 13.86 13.49 29.69
CA ASN A 136 14.80 12.52 29.12
C ASN A 136 14.97 11.30 30.03
N ASP A 137 15.19 11.54 31.33
CA ASP A 137 15.32 10.46 32.32
C ASP A 137 14.04 9.62 32.41
N LEU A 138 12.88 10.27 32.27
CA LEU A 138 11.59 9.58 32.25
C LEU A 138 11.45 8.69 31.00
N VAL A 139 11.83 9.18 29.82
CA VAL A 139 11.83 8.39 28.57
C VAL A 139 12.76 7.20 28.67
N ASP A 140 13.98 7.38 29.20
CA ASP A 140 14.93 6.28 29.42
C ASP A 140 14.35 5.23 30.38
N SER A 141 13.69 5.68 31.45
CA SER A 141 13.03 4.81 32.43
C SER A 141 11.84 4.06 31.83
N ILE A 142 11.07 4.69 30.95
CA ILE A 142 10.01 4.00 30.19
C ILE A 142 10.61 2.93 29.28
N ASN A 143 11.72 3.21 28.59
CA ASN A 143 12.40 2.21 27.77
C ASN A 143 12.91 1.01 28.60
N VAL A 144 13.39 1.25 29.82
CA VAL A 144 13.75 0.17 30.76
C VAL A 144 12.51 -0.62 31.18
N CYS A 145 11.41 0.05 31.52
CA CYS A 145 10.12 -0.57 31.86
C CYS A 145 9.61 -1.46 30.72
N LEU A 146 9.63 -0.96 29.48
CA LEU A 146 9.22 -1.67 28.26
C LEU A 146 10.14 -2.84 27.90
N SER A 147 11.35 -2.91 28.47
CA SER A 147 12.23 -4.06 28.29
C SER A 147 11.74 -5.32 29.04
N TYR A 148 10.75 -5.17 29.92
CA TYR A 148 10.01 -6.26 30.56
C TYR A 148 8.66 -6.46 29.88
N GLU A 149 8.48 -7.62 29.27
CA GLU A 149 7.38 -7.92 28.37
C GLU A 149 5.96 -7.74 28.97
N PRO A 150 5.67 -8.17 30.21
CA PRO A 150 4.37 -7.89 30.83
C PRO A 150 4.00 -6.41 30.86
N PHE A 151 4.99 -5.53 31.09
CA PHE A 151 4.74 -4.09 31.13
C PHE A 151 4.62 -3.52 29.73
N GLN A 152 5.39 -4.02 28.77
CA GLN A 152 5.20 -3.70 27.36
C GLN A 152 3.76 -3.98 26.90
N VAL A 153 3.20 -5.15 27.25
CA VAL A 153 1.80 -5.50 26.97
C VAL A 153 0.83 -4.54 27.65
N MET A 154 1.06 -4.15 28.91
CA MET A 154 0.23 -3.15 29.58
C MET A 154 0.26 -1.79 28.88
N PHE A 155 1.42 -1.34 28.38
CA PHE A 155 1.52 -0.10 27.61
C PHE A 155 0.71 -0.15 26.31
N ILE A 156 0.62 -1.32 25.66
CA ILE A 156 -0.19 -1.49 24.45
C ILE A 156 -1.68 -1.53 24.79
N GLU A 157 -2.05 -2.32 25.80
CA GLU A 157 -3.43 -2.45 26.27
C GLU A 157 -4.03 -1.17 26.83
N GLU A 158 -3.22 -0.31 27.43
CA GLU A 158 -3.68 0.95 28.02
C GLU A 158 -3.43 2.16 27.12
N ASN A 159 -3.07 1.94 25.85
CA ASN A 159 -2.73 2.98 24.88
C ASN A 159 -1.66 3.97 25.39
N GLY A 160 -0.70 3.47 26.18
CA GLY A 160 0.21 4.28 26.98
C GLY A 160 1.04 5.26 26.15
N MET A 161 1.51 4.86 24.97
CA MET A 161 2.28 5.77 24.09
C MET A 161 1.44 6.91 23.51
N PHE A 162 0.17 6.66 23.21
CA PHE A 162 -0.77 7.66 22.72
C PHE A 162 -1.07 8.70 23.81
N HIS A 163 -1.41 8.24 25.02
CA HIS A 163 -1.67 9.16 26.13
C HIS A 163 -0.41 9.93 26.54
N PHE A 164 0.76 9.28 26.53
CA PHE A 164 2.03 9.94 26.82
C PHE A 164 2.32 11.06 25.82
N TYR A 165 2.06 10.84 24.53
CA TYR A 165 2.20 11.85 23.50
C TYR A 165 1.38 13.11 23.80
N TYR A 166 0.08 12.95 24.08
CA TYR A 166 -0.80 14.07 24.37
C TYR A 166 -0.48 14.74 25.70
N TYR A 167 -0.17 13.95 26.74
CA TYR A 167 0.13 14.48 28.07
C TYR A 167 1.33 15.43 28.06
N PHE A 168 2.38 15.13 27.29
CA PHE A 168 3.59 15.97 27.24
C PHE A 168 3.64 16.97 26.08
N SER A 169 2.66 16.93 25.17
CA SER A 169 2.51 17.87 24.04
C SER A 169 3.83 18.08 23.28
N PHE A 170 4.30 17.02 22.61
CA PHE A 170 5.55 16.99 21.84
C PHE A 170 5.49 17.95 20.63
N ASN A 171 5.81 19.22 20.87
CA ASN A 171 5.80 20.29 19.85
C ASN A 171 7.20 20.68 19.34
N SER A 172 8.26 19.97 19.71
CA SER A 172 9.63 20.29 19.26
C SER A 172 10.35 19.10 18.64
N LYS A 173 11.05 19.35 17.52
CA LYS A 173 11.73 18.34 16.70
C LYS A 173 12.64 17.38 17.48
N ILE A 174 13.34 17.85 18.51
CA ILE A 174 14.23 17.00 19.32
C ILE A 174 13.41 16.00 20.13
N LYS A 175 12.29 16.45 20.70
CA LYS A 175 11.40 15.59 21.46
C LYS A 175 10.73 14.56 20.55
N ASP A 176 10.49 14.90 19.28
CA ASP A 176 9.90 13.97 18.29
C ASP A 176 10.79 12.75 18.06
N ILE A 177 12.11 12.93 17.92
CA ILE A 177 13.06 11.80 17.71
C ILE A 177 13.08 10.87 18.92
N MET A 178 13.19 11.44 20.13
CA MET A 178 13.21 10.64 21.37
C MET A 178 11.91 9.87 21.57
N PHE A 179 10.78 10.54 21.33
CA PHE A 179 9.46 9.91 21.40
C PHE A 179 9.33 8.81 20.35
N GLU A 180 9.86 9.03 19.14
CA GLU A 180 9.86 8.05 18.05
C GLU A 180 10.58 6.76 18.41
N GLU A 181 11.77 6.87 19.01
CA GLU A 181 12.49 5.69 19.50
C GLU A 181 11.72 4.98 20.62
N MET A 182 11.13 5.73 21.54
CA MET A 182 10.38 5.18 22.66
C MET A 182 9.13 4.41 22.23
N TYR A 183 8.27 4.99 21.38
CA TYR A 183 7.08 4.25 20.93
C TYR A 183 7.48 3.06 20.05
N LYS A 184 8.51 3.18 19.19
CA LYS A 184 9.01 2.02 18.44
C LYS A 184 9.39 0.89 19.38
N ASN A 185 10.11 1.18 20.47
CA ASN A 185 10.44 0.17 21.48
C ASN A 185 9.19 -0.43 22.13
N ALA A 186 8.17 0.37 22.42
CA ALA A 186 6.91 -0.12 23.01
C ALA A 186 6.21 -1.16 22.12
N TYR A 187 6.29 -1.01 20.79
CA TYR A 187 5.62 -1.92 19.85
C TYR A 187 6.54 -3.01 19.26
N LYS A 188 7.85 -2.95 19.49
CA LYS A 188 8.84 -3.87 18.89
C LYS A 188 8.99 -5.15 19.72
N HIS A 189 9.00 -6.30 19.04
CA HIS A 189 9.32 -7.63 19.62
C HIS A 189 8.39 -8.14 20.73
N VAL A 190 7.16 -7.64 20.85
CA VAL A 190 6.15 -8.22 21.75
C VAL A 190 5.98 -9.70 21.41
N GLN A 191 6.09 -10.64 22.35
CA GLN A 191 5.83 -12.08 22.19
C GLN A 191 4.46 -12.43 22.80
N ILE A 192 3.39 -12.24 22.03
CA ILE A 192 2.01 -12.44 22.54
C ILE A 192 1.75 -13.88 22.99
N GLU A 193 2.55 -14.86 22.55
CA GLU A 193 2.47 -16.25 23.03
C GLU A 193 2.66 -16.35 24.55
N SER A 194 3.50 -15.49 25.14
CA SER A 194 3.77 -15.47 26.58
C SER A 194 2.72 -14.68 27.37
N TYR A 195 2.15 -13.64 26.74
CA TYR A 195 1.22 -12.70 27.39
C TYR A 195 0.10 -12.32 26.40
N PRO A 196 -1.07 -13.00 26.45
CA PRO A 196 -2.15 -12.73 25.53
C PRO A 196 -2.72 -11.33 25.76
N LEU A 197 -2.98 -10.60 24.67
CA LEU A 197 -3.62 -9.28 24.73
C LEU A 197 -5.06 -9.37 25.22
N ASN A 198 -5.47 -8.45 26.09
CA ASN A 198 -6.86 -8.25 26.45
C ASN A 198 -7.64 -7.57 25.31
N PHE A 199 -8.55 -8.31 24.67
CA PHE A 199 -9.28 -7.82 23.49
C PHE A 199 -10.21 -6.63 23.78
N ASP A 200 -10.84 -6.57 24.95
CA ASP A 200 -11.72 -5.45 25.31
C ASP A 200 -10.92 -4.16 25.41
N LYS A 201 -9.74 -4.23 26.03
CA LYS A 201 -8.82 -3.09 26.12
C LYS A 201 -8.30 -2.64 24.76
N ILE A 202 -7.86 -3.57 23.92
CA ILE A 202 -7.39 -3.23 22.57
C ILE A 202 -8.52 -2.63 21.71
N THR A 203 -9.75 -3.12 21.87
CA THR A 203 -10.93 -2.53 21.20
C THR A 203 -11.11 -1.08 21.63
N ASN A 204 -11.02 -0.79 22.94
CA ASN A 204 -11.08 0.58 23.45
C ASN A 204 -9.93 1.45 22.90
N CYS A 205 -8.71 0.92 22.82
CA CYS A 205 -7.57 1.63 22.21
C CYS A 205 -7.86 2.00 20.75
N ILE A 206 -8.38 1.06 19.96
CA ILE A 206 -8.72 1.30 18.54
C ILE A 206 -9.81 2.38 18.44
N ASP A 207 -10.88 2.29 19.24
CA ASP A 207 -11.98 3.26 19.21
C ASP A 207 -11.52 4.67 19.60
N GLU A 208 -10.62 4.77 20.57
CA GLU A 208 -9.99 6.01 20.99
C GLU A 208 -9.13 6.61 19.87
N PHE A 209 -8.18 5.82 19.30
CA PHE A 209 -7.37 6.25 18.16
C PHE A 209 -8.24 6.77 17.03
N MET A 210 -9.24 6.01 16.64
CA MET A 210 -10.12 6.33 15.52
C MET A 210 -10.93 7.60 15.77
N THR A 211 -11.38 7.80 17.00
CA THR A 211 -12.12 8.98 17.41
C THR A 211 -11.24 10.22 17.40
N ASP A 212 -10.04 10.15 17.97
CA ASP A 212 -9.17 11.31 18.08
C ASP A 212 -8.46 11.63 16.77
N LEU A 213 -7.98 10.64 16.03
CA LEU A 213 -7.41 10.85 14.69
C LEU A 213 -8.40 11.51 13.73
N SER A 214 -9.69 11.16 13.81
CA SER A 214 -10.72 11.79 13.00
C SER A 214 -10.93 13.27 13.32
N LYS A 215 -10.60 13.71 14.55
CA LYS A 215 -10.73 15.09 15.01
C LYS A 215 -9.44 15.90 14.82
N THR A 216 -8.31 15.37 15.26
CA THR A 216 -7.04 16.10 15.38
C THR A 216 -6.21 16.01 14.12
N GLN A 217 -6.36 14.92 13.34
CA GLN A 217 -5.55 14.66 12.14
C GLN A 217 -4.05 14.56 12.43
N ASP A 218 -3.68 14.22 13.67
CA ASP A 218 -2.30 14.20 14.14
C ASP A 218 -1.49 13.07 13.49
N ILE A 219 -0.44 13.44 12.74
CA ILE A 219 0.41 12.50 12.00
C ILE A 219 1.17 11.55 12.95
N THR A 220 1.60 12.02 14.12
CA THR A 220 2.31 11.19 15.10
C THR A 220 1.38 10.11 15.64
N CYS A 221 0.14 10.46 15.93
CA CYS A 221 -0.87 9.48 16.35
C CYS A 221 -1.14 8.43 15.26
N ILE A 222 -1.11 8.81 13.97
CA ILE A 222 -1.23 7.85 12.85
C ILE A 222 -0.07 6.85 12.88
N TYR A 223 1.15 7.28 13.22
CA TYR A 223 2.29 6.38 13.35
C TYR A 223 2.15 5.42 14.52
N ILE A 224 1.74 5.89 15.69
CA ILE A 224 1.49 5.03 16.85
C ILE A 224 0.41 3.99 16.50
N PHE A 225 -0.71 4.44 15.90
CA PHE A 225 -1.77 3.55 15.45
C PHE A 225 -1.28 2.52 14.42
N SER A 226 -0.42 2.93 13.49
CA SER A 226 0.18 2.02 12.50
C SER A 226 1.01 0.91 13.16
N GLU A 227 1.75 1.21 14.22
CA GLU A 227 2.51 0.19 14.96
C GLU A 227 1.59 -0.78 15.73
N LEU A 228 0.48 -0.30 16.31
CA LEU A 228 -0.55 -1.18 16.86
C LEU A 228 -1.11 -2.13 15.79
N ILE A 229 -1.44 -1.62 14.60
CA ILE A 229 -1.92 -2.44 13.48
C ILE A 229 -0.87 -3.48 13.04
N ASN A 230 0.43 -3.14 13.06
CA ASN A 230 1.49 -4.10 12.76
C ASN A 230 1.51 -5.27 13.74
N ILE A 231 1.35 -4.99 15.05
CA ILE A 231 1.22 -6.04 16.07
C ILE A 231 0.02 -6.92 15.76
N LEU A 232 -1.17 -6.33 15.61
CA LEU A 232 -2.39 -7.09 15.38
C LEU A 232 -2.31 -7.94 14.10
N HIS A 233 -1.67 -7.42 13.04
CA HIS A 233 -1.43 -8.16 11.81
C HIS A 233 -0.43 -9.32 12.01
N GLY A 234 0.71 -9.05 12.65
CA GLY A 234 1.75 -10.06 12.91
C GLY A 234 1.22 -11.26 13.67
N TYR A 235 0.27 -11.02 14.58
CA TYR A 235 -0.41 -12.05 15.37
C TYR A 235 -1.72 -12.56 14.77
N LYS A 236 -2.07 -12.12 13.55
CA LYS A 236 -3.30 -12.50 12.84
C LYS A 236 -4.59 -12.20 13.63
N LEU A 237 -4.55 -11.17 14.48
CA LEU A 237 -5.66 -10.75 15.34
C LEU A 237 -6.59 -9.72 14.70
N LEU A 238 -6.27 -9.19 13.51
CA LEU A 238 -7.11 -8.17 12.86
C LEU A 238 -8.58 -8.60 12.67
N SER A 239 -8.85 -9.91 12.49
CA SER A 239 -10.21 -10.44 12.33
C SER A 239 -11.07 -10.29 13.58
N GLU A 240 -10.43 -10.23 14.76
CA GLU A 240 -11.11 -10.19 16.06
C GLU A 240 -11.67 -8.79 16.35
N PHE A 241 -11.13 -7.76 15.72
CA PHE A 241 -11.53 -6.38 15.96
C PHE A 241 -12.49 -5.85 14.90
N THR A 242 -13.36 -4.92 15.30
CA THR A 242 -14.20 -4.13 14.39
C THR A 242 -13.61 -2.74 14.24
N PHE A 243 -13.73 -2.16 13.05
CA PHE A 243 -13.23 -0.83 12.74
C PHE A 243 -14.36 0.01 12.17
N ASP A 244 -14.45 1.27 12.59
CA ASP A 244 -15.27 2.27 11.90
C ASP A 244 -14.61 2.62 10.56
N VAL A 245 -15.04 1.93 9.51
CA VAL A 245 -14.45 2.06 8.18
C VAL A 245 -14.62 3.45 7.56
N LEU A 246 -15.63 4.22 7.99
CA LEU A 246 -15.83 5.58 7.49
C LEU A 246 -14.80 6.52 8.12
N LYS A 247 -14.63 6.48 9.45
CA LYS A 247 -13.56 7.22 10.12
C LYS A 247 -12.18 6.82 9.58
N LEU A 248 -11.96 5.52 9.35
CA LEU A 248 -10.67 5.04 8.87
C LEU A 248 -10.37 5.58 7.47
N TYR A 249 -11.40 5.66 6.62
CA TYR A 249 -11.27 6.23 5.29
C TYR A 249 -10.91 7.71 5.35
N GLU A 250 -11.55 8.49 6.23
CA GLU A 250 -11.18 9.90 6.43
C GLU A 250 -9.73 10.05 6.94
N ILE A 251 -9.32 9.25 7.94
CA ILE A 251 -7.93 9.25 8.45
C ILE A 251 -6.94 8.95 7.32
N THR A 252 -7.24 7.92 6.53
CA THR A 252 -6.41 7.50 5.39
C THR A 252 -6.32 8.61 4.35
N LYS A 253 -7.46 9.22 4.01
CA LYS A 253 -7.56 10.33 3.07
C LYS A 253 -6.70 11.51 3.50
N ILE A 254 -6.79 11.91 4.77
CA ILE A 254 -5.99 12.99 5.34
C ILE A 254 -4.49 12.67 5.27
N GLN A 255 -4.11 11.43 5.61
CA GLN A 255 -2.72 10.99 5.50
C GLN A 255 -2.19 11.11 4.07
N PHE A 256 -3.00 10.80 3.06
CA PHE A 256 -2.60 11.01 1.67
C PHE A 256 -2.38 12.49 1.40
N TYR A 257 -3.37 13.33 1.67
CA TYR A 257 -3.33 14.76 1.36
C TYR A 257 -2.20 15.50 2.06
N ASN A 258 -1.94 15.20 3.34
CA ASN A 258 -0.85 15.83 4.09
C ASN A 258 0.53 15.47 3.55
N ASN A 259 0.65 14.31 2.89
CA ASN A 259 1.93 13.77 2.44
C ASN A 259 2.17 13.94 0.94
N ILE A 260 1.22 14.49 0.17
CA ILE A 260 1.33 14.69 -1.29
C ILE A 260 2.66 15.34 -1.70
N ASN A 261 3.07 16.40 -0.98
CA ASN A 261 4.27 17.18 -1.32
C ASN A 261 5.58 16.46 -0.97
N ASN A 262 5.53 15.44 -0.12
CA ASN A 262 6.70 14.72 0.41
C ASN A 262 6.70 13.24 0.00
N MET A 263 5.87 12.82 -0.96
CA MET A 263 5.71 11.41 -1.37
C MET A 263 7.01 10.74 -1.82
N ASP A 264 8.02 11.51 -2.24
CA ASP A 264 9.32 10.93 -2.58
C ASP A 264 10.08 10.41 -1.35
N ASN A 265 9.84 10.99 -0.16
CA ASN A 265 10.49 10.62 1.10
C ASN A 265 9.56 9.90 2.08
N ILE A 266 8.25 10.02 1.92
CA ILE A 266 7.30 9.41 2.84
C ILE A 266 7.05 7.99 2.36
N MET A 267 7.83 7.06 2.93
CA MET A 267 7.42 5.68 3.07
C MET A 267 6.08 5.68 3.81
N PHE A 268 4.99 5.72 3.06
CA PHE A 268 3.68 5.39 3.59
C PHE A 268 3.82 4.04 4.28
N LYS A 269 3.47 3.98 5.57
CA LYS A 269 3.63 2.76 6.36
C LYS A 269 2.73 1.67 5.75
N PRO A 270 3.29 0.51 5.36
CA PRO A 270 2.51 -0.60 4.80
C PRO A 270 1.34 -1.04 5.70
N SER A 271 1.42 -0.75 7.00
CA SER A 271 0.44 -1.10 8.04
C SER A 271 -0.99 -0.68 7.74
N ILE A 272 -1.23 0.58 7.33
CA ILE A 272 -2.58 1.06 7.03
C ILE A 272 -3.12 0.38 5.78
N ALA A 273 -2.26 0.15 4.80
CA ALA A 273 -2.62 -0.54 3.58
C ALA A 273 -2.93 -2.04 3.85
N ILE A 274 -2.20 -2.67 4.78
CA ILE A 274 -2.48 -4.02 5.31
C ILE A 274 -3.85 -4.05 6.00
N LEU A 275 -4.17 -3.08 6.84
CA LEU A 275 -5.49 -2.98 7.49
C LEU A 275 -6.61 -2.85 6.44
N TRP A 276 -6.42 -2.01 5.43
CA TRP A 276 -7.39 -1.90 4.33
C TRP A 276 -7.56 -3.19 3.54
N THR A 277 -6.47 -3.90 3.30
CA THR A 277 -6.52 -5.24 2.69
C THR A 277 -7.39 -6.16 3.53
N HIS A 278 -7.19 -6.19 4.85
CA HIS A 278 -8.01 -6.97 5.77
C HIS A 278 -9.50 -6.58 5.70
N ILE A 279 -9.82 -5.29 5.75
CA ILE A 279 -11.20 -4.77 5.71
C ILE A 279 -11.89 -5.14 4.39
N LEU A 280 -11.23 -4.91 3.26
CA LEU A 280 -11.74 -5.17 1.93
C LEU A 280 -11.92 -6.66 1.62
N ASN A 281 -11.22 -7.53 2.36
CA ASN A 281 -11.40 -8.98 2.29
C ASN A 281 -12.60 -9.47 3.10
N HIS A 282 -13.03 -8.71 4.11
CA HIS A 282 -14.15 -9.04 4.99
C HIS A 282 -15.36 -8.15 4.71
N GLN A 283 -15.71 -7.97 3.44
CA GLN A 283 -16.83 -7.09 3.03
C GLN A 283 -18.15 -7.42 3.72
N LYS A 284 -18.42 -8.70 4.01
CA LYS A 284 -19.63 -9.10 4.74
C LYS A 284 -19.70 -8.49 6.14
N LYS A 285 -18.54 -8.27 6.79
CA LYS A 285 -18.42 -7.67 8.12
C LYS A 285 -18.52 -6.15 8.06
N TYR A 286 -17.83 -5.52 7.11
CA TYR A 286 -17.65 -4.06 7.10
C TYR A 286 -18.58 -3.29 6.16
N ASN A 287 -19.15 -3.96 5.14
CA ASN A 287 -19.96 -3.35 4.08
C ASN A 287 -19.32 -2.13 3.39
N PHE A 288 -17.99 -1.99 3.45
CA PHE A 288 -17.27 -0.91 2.79
C PHE A 288 -17.13 -1.20 1.30
N ARG A 289 -17.51 -0.23 0.46
CA ARG A 289 -17.35 -0.29 -0.98
C ARG A 289 -16.62 0.95 -1.50
N ILE A 290 -15.86 0.72 -2.56
CA ILE A 290 -15.24 1.73 -3.39
C ILE A 290 -16.27 2.10 -4.46
N ASP A 291 -16.90 3.25 -4.25
CA ASP A 291 -18.06 3.73 -5.02
C ASP A 291 -17.84 5.11 -5.66
N THR A 292 -16.69 5.74 -5.41
CA THR A 292 -16.32 7.03 -6.00
C THR A 292 -14.94 6.96 -6.64
N THR A 293 -14.71 7.81 -7.64
CA THR A 293 -13.39 7.98 -8.25
C THR A 293 -12.34 8.43 -7.23
N GLU A 294 -12.72 9.23 -6.23
CA GLU A 294 -11.83 9.62 -5.14
C GLU A 294 -11.35 8.41 -4.32
N LYS A 295 -12.24 7.48 -3.98
CA LYS A 295 -11.84 6.21 -3.35
C LYS A 295 -10.90 5.42 -4.26
N VAL A 296 -11.19 5.32 -5.56
CA VAL A 296 -10.30 4.63 -6.52
C VAL A 296 -8.89 5.22 -6.48
N ILE A 297 -8.75 6.56 -6.46
CA ILE A 297 -7.46 7.26 -6.38
C ILE A 297 -6.71 6.88 -5.10
N ILE A 298 -7.36 7.02 -3.94
CA ILE A 298 -6.73 6.75 -2.64
C ILE A 298 -6.30 5.29 -2.53
N PHE A 299 -7.17 4.35 -2.89
CA PHE A 299 -6.84 2.93 -2.78
C PHE A 299 -5.86 2.44 -3.84
N ALA A 300 -5.89 2.98 -5.07
CA ALA A 300 -4.84 2.70 -6.05
C ALA A 300 -3.46 3.16 -5.54
N SER A 301 -3.43 4.27 -4.79
CA SER A 301 -2.22 4.79 -4.15
C SER A 301 -1.72 3.86 -3.05
N LEU A 302 -2.59 3.50 -2.10
CA LEU A 302 -2.28 2.53 -1.02
C LEU A 302 -1.73 1.23 -1.57
N PHE A 303 -2.39 0.66 -2.57
CA PHE A 303 -2.01 -0.63 -3.12
C PHE A 303 -0.76 -0.54 -3.98
N SER A 304 -0.47 0.62 -4.58
CA SER A 304 0.83 0.84 -5.22
C SER A 304 1.98 0.72 -4.22
N ILE A 305 1.81 1.22 -2.98
CA ILE A 305 2.81 1.08 -1.91
C ILE A 305 3.02 -0.39 -1.54
N ILE A 306 1.93 -1.14 -1.29
CA ILE A 306 2.01 -2.55 -0.92
C ILE A 306 2.69 -3.35 -2.03
N ILE A 307 2.23 -3.21 -3.28
CA ILE A 307 2.75 -3.99 -4.40
C ILE A 307 4.23 -3.65 -4.62
N ASN A 308 4.62 -2.37 -4.54
CA ASN A 308 6.02 -1.99 -4.67
C ASN A 308 6.89 -2.60 -3.56
N ALA A 309 6.47 -2.49 -2.30
CA ALA A 309 7.20 -3.07 -1.15
C ALA A 309 7.32 -4.60 -1.26
N ASN A 310 6.25 -5.28 -1.68
CA ASN A 310 6.28 -6.72 -1.92
C ASN A 310 7.27 -7.09 -3.03
N MET A 311 7.32 -6.32 -4.11
CA MET A 311 8.28 -6.54 -5.19
C MET A 311 9.72 -6.34 -4.73
N GLU A 312 10.01 -5.27 -4.00
CA GLU A 312 11.33 -4.99 -3.41
C GLU A 312 11.80 -6.15 -2.53
N HIS A 313 10.96 -6.61 -1.61
CA HIS A 313 11.26 -7.77 -0.76
C HIS A 313 11.54 -9.03 -1.61
N ILE A 314 10.72 -9.30 -2.63
CA ILE A 314 10.90 -10.45 -3.51
C ILE A 314 12.22 -10.37 -4.28
N PHE A 315 12.65 -9.17 -4.68
CA PHE A 315 13.94 -8.99 -5.31
C PHE A 315 15.11 -9.32 -4.39
N GLU A 316 15.03 -8.86 -3.15
CA GLU A 316 16.04 -9.09 -2.11
C GLU A 316 16.15 -10.57 -1.78
N THR A 317 15.01 -11.27 -1.61
CA THR A 317 15.00 -12.69 -1.25
C THR A 317 15.07 -13.63 -2.45
N SER A 318 15.11 -13.11 -3.69
CA SER A 318 14.97 -13.88 -4.94
C SER A 318 13.74 -14.81 -4.93
N GLY A 319 12.64 -14.32 -4.38
CA GLY A 319 11.38 -15.05 -4.27
C GLY A 319 10.57 -15.09 -5.58
N ILE A 320 9.40 -15.72 -5.53
CA ILE A 320 8.40 -15.70 -6.61
C ILE A 320 7.23 -14.84 -6.16
N PHE A 321 6.77 -13.94 -7.02
CA PHE A 321 5.55 -13.18 -6.75
C PHE A 321 4.32 -14.05 -7.00
N GLU A 322 3.77 -14.60 -5.92
CA GLU A 322 2.53 -15.37 -5.98
C GLU A 322 1.32 -14.44 -5.94
N LEU A 323 0.56 -14.43 -7.05
CA LEU A 323 -0.67 -13.65 -7.14
C LEU A 323 -1.81 -14.38 -6.42
N ASN A 324 -1.94 -14.15 -5.13
CA ASN A 324 -3.12 -14.61 -4.38
C ASN A 324 -4.36 -13.74 -4.73
N LYS A 325 -5.52 -14.15 -4.20
CA LYS A 325 -6.80 -13.44 -4.33
C LYS A 325 -6.69 -11.92 -4.08
N TYR A 326 -5.91 -11.54 -3.08
CA TYR A 326 -5.79 -10.17 -2.58
C TYR A 326 -4.90 -9.33 -3.48
N ASN A 327 -3.74 -9.85 -3.86
CA ASN A 327 -2.84 -9.21 -4.80
C ASN A 327 -3.54 -9.00 -6.15
N LYS A 328 -4.36 -9.97 -6.59
CA LYS A 328 -5.19 -9.85 -7.80
C LYS A 328 -6.20 -8.71 -7.67
N GLN A 329 -6.96 -8.65 -6.57
CA GLN A 329 -7.90 -7.55 -6.31
C GLN A 329 -7.21 -6.18 -6.30
N MET A 330 -6.05 -6.05 -5.66
CA MET A 330 -5.24 -4.82 -5.65
C MET A 330 -4.84 -4.38 -7.06
N LEU A 331 -4.30 -5.32 -7.86
CA LEU A 331 -3.92 -5.05 -9.25
C LEU A 331 -5.12 -4.59 -10.09
N TYR A 332 -6.30 -5.19 -9.91
CA TYR A 332 -7.49 -4.78 -10.67
C TYR A 332 -8.03 -3.41 -10.26
N LEU A 333 -7.88 -3.02 -9.00
CA LEU A 333 -8.22 -1.66 -8.57
C LEU A 333 -7.26 -0.63 -9.17
N MET A 334 -5.95 -0.92 -9.12
CA MET A 334 -4.94 -0.08 -9.78
C MET A 334 -5.17 -0.04 -11.30
N TYR A 335 -5.56 -1.17 -11.90
CA TYR A 335 -5.92 -1.26 -13.31
C TYR A 335 -7.13 -0.37 -13.66
N LEU A 336 -8.19 -0.38 -12.84
CA LEU A 336 -9.34 0.51 -13.02
C LEU A 336 -8.93 1.99 -12.94
N TYR A 337 -8.00 2.34 -12.04
CA TYR A 337 -7.43 3.68 -12.01
C TYR A 337 -6.71 4.02 -13.32
N LEU A 338 -5.91 3.10 -13.90
CA LEU A 338 -5.24 3.32 -15.20
C LEU A 338 -6.24 3.47 -16.36
N VAL A 339 -7.41 2.84 -16.29
CA VAL A 339 -8.52 3.07 -17.24
C VAL A 339 -9.12 4.45 -17.06
N ALA A 340 -9.30 4.89 -15.81
CA ALA A 340 -9.85 6.19 -15.47
C ALA A 340 -8.84 7.34 -15.65
N LEU A 341 -7.54 7.07 -15.80
CA LEU A 341 -6.52 8.10 -15.81
C LEU A 341 -6.76 9.21 -16.86
N PRO A 342 -7.16 8.91 -18.12
CA PRO A 342 -7.40 9.94 -19.13
C PRO A 342 -8.62 10.84 -18.85
N ILE A 343 -9.53 10.42 -17.97
CA ILE A 343 -10.68 11.24 -17.55
C ILE A 343 -10.46 11.93 -16.21
N ILE A 344 -9.50 11.44 -15.43
CA ILE A 344 -9.17 12.01 -14.12
C ILE A 344 -8.28 13.24 -14.28
N GLU A 345 -7.57 13.40 -15.43
CA GLU A 345 -6.58 14.45 -15.77
C GLU A 345 -6.65 15.71 -14.88
N ASP A 346 -6.17 15.52 -13.66
CA ASP A 346 -6.10 16.52 -12.62
C ASP A 346 -4.60 16.76 -12.44
N PRO A 347 -4.06 17.87 -12.97
CA PRO A 347 -2.66 18.21 -12.78
C PRO A 347 -2.28 18.33 -11.30
N ALA A 348 -3.24 18.33 -10.36
CA ALA A 348 -2.99 18.28 -8.93
C ALA A 348 -2.52 16.92 -8.40
N LYS A 349 -2.49 15.83 -9.20
CA LYS A 349 -2.14 14.48 -8.72
C LYS A 349 -0.95 13.78 -9.42
N PRO A 350 0.16 14.47 -9.75
CA PRO A 350 1.31 13.85 -10.41
C PRO A 350 1.99 12.77 -9.54
N TRP A 351 1.86 12.89 -8.22
CA TRP A 351 2.42 11.95 -7.25
C TRP A 351 1.91 10.52 -7.44
N LEU A 352 0.62 10.32 -7.75
CA LEU A 352 0.07 8.98 -7.97
C LEU A 352 0.61 8.36 -9.26
N CYS A 353 0.75 9.15 -10.32
CA CYS A 353 1.41 8.69 -11.55
C CYS A 353 2.85 8.25 -11.27
N ASN A 354 3.60 8.99 -10.43
CA ASN A 354 4.95 8.60 -10.03
C ASN A 354 4.97 7.28 -9.23
N MET A 355 4.03 7.09 -8.31
CA MET A 355 3.90 5.83 -7.55
C MET A 355 3.60 4.65 -8.46
N LEU A 356 2.67 4.80 -9.41
CA LEU A 356 2.35 3.75 -10.37
C LEU A 356 3.51 3.46 -11.33
N LYS A 357 4.31 4.48 -11.69
CA LYS A 357 5.56 4.29 -12.44
C LYS A 357 6.58 3.49 -11.63
N ARG A 358 6.70 3.70 -10.31
CA ARG A 358 7.55 2.85 -9.45
C ARG A 358 7.08 1.40 -9.45
N VAL A 359 5.78 1.15 -9.30
CA VAL A 359 5.20 -0.19 -9.41
C VAL A 359 5.50 -0.80 -10.78
N HIS A 360 5.32 -0.02 -11.85
CA HIS A 360 5.63 -0.45 -13.21
C HIS A 360 7.10 -0.88 -13.34
N SER A 361 8.05 -0.04 -12.90
CA SER A 361 9.48 -0.35 -12.93
C SER A 361 9.83 -1.58 -12.09
N SER A 362 9.21 -1.73 -10.91
CA SER A 362 9.39 -2.91 -10.05
C SER A 362 8.83 -4.17 -10.72
N LEU A 363 7.71 -4.09 -11.43
CA LEU A 363 7.22 -5.22 -12.23
C LEU A 363 8.11 -5.52 -13.44
N GLY A 364 8.62 -4.49 -14.14
CA GLY A 364 9.57 -4.64 -15.25
C GLY A 364 10.82 -5.41 -14.82
N LYS A 365 11.45 -5.00 -13.72
CA LYS A 365 12.58 -5.74 -13.11
C LYS A 365 12.23 -7.19 -12.78
N TYR A 366 10.99 -7.46 -12.36
CA TYR A 366 10.56 -8.81 -11.95
C TYR A 366 10.40 -9.69 -13.18
N ILE A 367 9.79 -9.13 -14.22
CA ILE A 367 9.66 -9.72 -15.56
C ILE A 367 11.05 -10.09 -16.11
N GLU A 368 12.02 -9.18 -16.01
CA GLU A 368 13.39 -9.38 -16.49
C GLU A 368 14.17 -10.44 -15.70
N LYS A 369 14.11 -10.39 -14.36
CA LYS A 369 14.95 -11.24 -13.49
C LYS A 369 14.40 -12.66 -13.32
N CYS A 370 13.11 -12.79 -13.03
CA CYS A 370 12.57 -14.03 -12.47
C CYS A 370 12.09 -15.01 -13.54
N GLY A 371 12.06 -14.63 -14.82
CA GLY A 371 11.70 -15.46 -15.96
C GLY A 371 10.52 -16.38 -15.64
N PHE A 372 9.28 -15.92 -15.81
CA PHE A 372 8.06 -16.48 -15.18
C PHE A 372 7.73 -17.99 -15.37
N GLU A 373 8.63 -18.85 -15.80
CA GLU A 373 8.43 -20.29 -15.94
C GLU A 373 7.90 -20.96 -14.66
N SER A 374 8.24 -20.43 -13.48
CA SER A 374 7.74 -20.90 -12.19
C SER A 374 6.34 -20.39 -11.82
N THR A 375 5.84 -19.34 -12.48
CA THR A 375 4.56 -18.70 -12.18
C THR A 375 3.43 -19.33 -12.99
N SER A 376 2.24 -19.52 -12.39
CA SER A 376 1.07 -20.06 -13.10
C SER A 376 0.72 -19.23 -14.33
N LYS A 377 0.20 -19.86 -15.39
CA LYS A 377 -0.18 -19.16 -16.65
C LYS A 377 -1.14 -18.00 -16.38
N GLU A 378 -2.10 -18.20 -15.49
CA GLU A 378 -3.08 -17.19 -15.08
C GLU A 378 -2.42 -16.01 -14.36
N HIS A 379 -1.59 -16.26 -13.34
CA HIS A 379 -0.94 -15.19 -12.58
C HIS A 379 -0.04 -14.33 -13.49
N ARG A 380 0.70 -14.98 -14.40
CA ARG A 380 1.50 -14.28 -15.42
C ARG A 380 0.65 -13.37 -16.27
N TYR A 381 -0.49 -13.86 -16.74
CA TYR A 381 -1.37 -13.10 -17.59
C TYR A 381 -1.86 -11.82 -16.90
N HIS A 382 -2.31 -11.88 -15.64
CA HIS A 382 -2.78 -10.70 -14.92
C HIS A 382 -1.67 -9.67 -14.65
N ILE A 383 -0.47 -10.13 -14.32
CA ILE A 383 0.70 -9.25 -14.14
C ILE A 383 1.01 -8.53 -15.45
N ILE A 384 1.03 -9.25 -16.57
CA ILE A 384 1.35 -8.68 -17.89
C ILE A 384 0.21 -7.78 -18.41
N GLN A 385 -1.04 -8.11 -18.09
CA GLN A 385 -2.18 -7.25 -18.36
C GLN A 385 -2.05 -5.91 -17.64
N TYR A 386 -1.76 -5.91 -16.34
CA TYR A 386 -1.49 -4.67 -15.62
C TYR A 386 -0.29 -3.93 -16.21
N TYR A 387 0.82 -4.64 -16.44
CA TYR A 387 2.05 -4.09 -16.97
C TYR A 387 1.82 -3.35 -18.29
N THR A 388 1.18 -4.01 -19.27
CA THR A 388 0.92 -3.43 -20.59
C THR A 388 -0.05 -2.26 -20.55
N LYS A 389 -1.07 -2.29 -19.68
CA LYS A 389 -1.95 -1.13 -19.48
C LYS A 389 -1.20 0.05 -18.87
N SER A 390 -0.31 -0.21 -17.92
CA SER A 390 0.48 0.83 -17.26
C SER A 390 1.48 1.51 -18.19
N LEU A 391 2.02 0.80 -19.20
CA LEU A 391 2.85 1.40 -20.26
C LEU A 391 2.09 2.55 -20.94
N VAL A 392 0.92 2.24 -21.49
CA VAL A 392 0.09 3.20 -22.24
C VAL A 392 -0.37 4.34 -21.34
N ALA A 393 -0.98 3.99 -20.20
CA ALA A 393 -1.62 4.98 -19.34
C ALA A 393 -0.59 5.95 -18.72
N LEU A 394 0.60 5.47 -18.36
CA LEU A 394 1.63 6.28 -17.71
C LEU A 394 2.66 6.86 -18.68
N ASN A 395 2.51 6.55 -19.98
CA ASN A 395 3.44 6.91 -21.05
C ASN A 395 4.88 6.51 -20.71
N VAL A 396 5.10 5.21 -20.48
CA VAL A 396 6.40 4.62 -20.13
C VAL A 396 6.98 3.89 -21.33
N ASP A 397 8.25 4.16 -21.63
CA ASP A 397 8.98 3.46 -22.68
C ASP A 397 9.26 2.01 -22.30
N ILE A 398 9.16 1.11 -23.28
CA ILE A 398 9.46 -0.31 -23.10
C ILE A 398 10.96 -0.51 -23.26
N SER A 399 11.61 -1.13 -22.28
CA SER A 399 13.02 -1.50 -22.37
C SER A 399 13.24 -2.61 -23.42
N ASN A 400 14.44 -2.71 -23.99
CA ASN A 400 14.77 -3.80 -24.93
C ASN A 400 14.58 -5.21 -24.33
N PRO A 401 15.05 -5.48 -23.09
CA PRO A 401 14.76 -6.75 -22.41
C PRO A 401 13.26 -7.02 -22.22
N GLU A 402 12.48 -6.02 -21.81
CA GLU A 402 11.03 -6.15 -21.63
C GLU A 402 10.33 -6.45 -22.96
N ASN A 403 10.72 -5.77 -24.04
CA ASN A 403 10.15 -6.02 -25.38
C ASN A 403 10.44 -7.45 -25.86
N ARG A 404 11.68 -7.94 -25.64
CA ARG A 404 12.03 -9.33 -25.95
C ARG A 404 11.18 -10.31 -25.15
N PHE A 405 11.02 -10.06 -23.86
CA PHE A 405 10.17 -10.88 -23.00
C PHE A 405 8.71 -10.92 -23.49
N LEU A 406 8.12 -9.75 -23.79
CA LEU A 406 6.75 -9.65 -24.29
C LEU A 406 6.59 -10.44 -25.59
N LYS A 407 7.56 -10.31 -26.51
CA LYS A 407 7.58 -11.06 -27.77
C LYS A 407 7.60 -12.58 -27.54
N ASP A 408 8.51 -13.07 -26.71
CA ASP A 408 8.60 -14.50 -26.38
C ASP A 408 7.30 -15.01 -25.76
N MET A 409 6.65 -14.19 -24.92
CA MET A 409 5.35 -14.51 -24.35
C MET A 409 4.26 -14.61 -25.44
N PHE A 410 4.18 -13.64 -26.37
CA PHE A 410 3.20 -13.69 -27.46
C PHE A 410 3.39 -14.91 -28.36
N GLU A 411 4.64 -15.27 -28.66
CA GLU A 411 4.96 -16.48 -29.43
C GLU A 411 4.52 -17.75 -28.69
N LYS A 412 4.74 -17.81 -27.36
CA LYS A 412 4.25 -18.91 -26.53
C LYS A 412 2.71 -18.95 -26.49
N HIS A 413 2.04 -17.80 -26.38
CA HIS A 413 0.57 -17.72 -26.36
C HIS A 413 -0.06 -18.09 -27.70
N ARG A 414 0.60 -17.81 -28.82
CA ARG A 414 0.13 -18.19 -30.17
C ARG A 414 -0.09 -19.70 -30.33
N LYS A 415 0.61 -20.51 -29.53
CA LYS A 415 0.44 -21.98 -29.49
C LYS A 415 -0.87 -22.41 -28.84
N TYR A 416 -1.59 -21.50 -28.17
CA TYR A 416 -2.83 -21.77 -27.47
C TYR A 416 -3.96 -20.92 -28.05
N PRO A 417 -4.76 -21.45 -29.00
CA PRO A 417 -5.80 -20.69 -29.68
C PRO A 417 -6.84 -20.03 -28.74
N SER A 418 -7.05 -20.61 -27.55
CA SER A 418 -7.94 -20.04 -26.52
C SER A 418 -7.44 -18.72 -25.92
N PHE A 419 -6.18 -18.34 -26.17
CA PHE A 419 -5.55 -17.12 -25.66
C PHE A 419 -5.37 -16.05 -26.75
N ASN A 420 -5.81 -16.29 -27.98
CA ASN A 420 -5.55 -15.39 -29.09
C ASN A 420 -6.20 -14.00 -28.88
N ILE A 421 -7.43 -13.94 -28.37
CA ILE A 421 -8.09 -12.65 -28.13
C ILE A 421 -7.42 -11.88 -26.97
N GLN A 422 -6.96 -12.59 -25.95
CA GLN A 422 -6.22 -12.04 -24.82
C GLN A 422 -4.85 -11.52 -25.27
N SER A 423 -4.17 -12.24 -26.15
CA SER A 423 -2.94 -11.78 -26.81
C SER A 423 -3.18 -10.55 -27.67
N ALA A 424 -4.25 -10.53 -28.47
CA ALA A 424 -4.61 -9.36 -29.26
C ALA A 424 -4.89 -8.13 -28.38
N PHE A 425 -5.53 -8.33 -27.22
CA PHE A 425 -5.74 -7.28 -26.22
C PHE A 425 -4.45 -6.70 -25.66
N LEU A 426 -3.51 -7.55 -25.24
CA LEU A 426 -2.20 -7.10 -24.75
C LEU A 426 -1.39 -6.41 -25.87
N ALA A 427 -1.43 -6.97 -27.09
CA ALA A 427 -0.78 -6.41 -28.26
C ALA A 427 -1.34 -5.03 -28.63
N ALA A 428 -2.65 -4.83 -28.53
CA ALA A 428 -3.27 -3.52 -28.75
C ALA A 428 -2.74 -2.46 -27.78
N ASN A 429 -2.58 -2.78 -26.50
CA ASN A 429 -1.98 -1.87 -25.52
C ASN A 429 -0.51 -1.56 -25.88
N ILE A 430 0.29 -2.56 -26.25
CA ILE A 430 1.68 -2.33 -26.66
C ILE A 430 1.76 -1.44 -27.91
N ILE A 431 0.91 -1.67 -28.90
CA ILE A 431 0.84 -0.84 -30.11
C ILE A 431 0.41 0.58 -29.76
N LEU A 432 -0.56 0.77 -28.86
CA LEU A 432 -0.96 2.08 -28.37
C LEU A 432 0.22 2.83 -27.74
N ASN A 433 0.99 2.17 -26.88
CA ASN A 433 2.18 2.76 -26.26
C ASN A 433 3.20 3.20 -27.32
N PHE A 434 3.43 2.35 -28.33
CA PHE A 434 4.31 2.71 -29.43
C PHE A 434 3.80 3.96 -30.17
N ILE A 435 2.51 4.04 -30.52
CA ILE A 435 1.93 5.21 -31.21
C ILE A 435 2.04 6.47 -30.37
N ASP A 436 1.77 6.37 -29.07
CA ASP A 436 1.82 7.48 -28.13
C ASP A 436 3.26 8.05 -28.03
N ASN A 437 4.28 7.17 -28.04
CA ASN A 437 5.69 7.56 -28.01
C ASN A 437 6.22 8.08 -29.36
N LEU A 438 5.58 7.78 -30.51
CA LEU A 438 5.97 8.38 -31.80
C LEU A 438 5.88 9.89 -31.78
N ARG A 439 4.94 10.43 -30.99
CA ARG A 439 4.76 11.88 -30.81
C ARG A 439 6.01 12.56 -30.26
N LEU A 440 6.79 11.85 -29.46
CA LEU A 440 7.98 12.38 -28.80
C LEU A 440 9.21 12.30 -29.71
N ASN A 441 9.32 11.24 -30.52
CA ASN A 441 10.53 10.93 -31.27
C ASN A 441 10.48 11.29 -32.77
N ASN A 442 9.30 11.60 -33.32
CA ASN A 442 9.08 11.95 -34.74
C ASN A 442 9.58 10.89 -35.76
N GLU A 443 9.78 9.65 -35.34
CA GLU A 443 10.27 8.56 -36.21
C GLU A 443 9.37 7.33 -36.09
N LEU A 444 8.95 6.80 -37.24
CA LEU A 444 8.21 5.54 -37.31
C LEU A 444 9.16 4.35 -37.10
N PRO A 445 8.87 3.41 -36.19
CA PRO A 445 9.73 2.26 -35.96
C PRO A 445 9.77 1.44 -37.24
N ILE A 446 10.94 0.98 -37.67
CA ILE A 446 11.15 0.19 -38.89
C ILE A 446 10.20 -1.02 -38.98
N HIS A 447 9.67 -1.45 -37.84
CA HIS A 447 8.92 -2.68 -37.66
C HIS A 447 7.42 -2.51 -37.36
N TYR A 448 6.86 -1.29 -37.41
CA TYR A 448 5.44 -1.08 -37.07
C TYR A 448 4.50 -1.97 -37.90
N LYS A 449 4.81 -2.18 -39.18
CA LYS A 449 3.99 -3.01 -40.09
C LYS A 449 3.82 -4.43 -39.54
N ALA A 450 4.90 -5.03 -39.06
CA ALA A 450 4.88 -6.38 -38.51
C ALA A 450 3.98 -6.47 -37.26
N TYR A 451 4.00 -5.46 -36.40
CA TYR A 451 3.15 -5.41 -35.21
C TYR A 451 1.66 -5.34 -35.57
N PHE A 452 1.28 -4.42 -36.47
CA PHE A 452 -0.12 -4.28 -36.91
C PHE A 452 -0.62 -5.52 -37.66
N SER A 453 0.18 -6.04 -38.58
CA SER A 453 -0.13 -7.26 -39.32
C SER A 453 -0.36 -8.44 -38.37
N ASN A 454 0.56 -8.64 -37.41
CA ASN A 454 0.41 -9.70 -36.41
C ASN A 454 -0.80 -9.47 -35.50
N PHE A 455 -1.07 -8.23 -35.07
CA PHE A 455 -2.25 -7.90 -34.28
C PHE A 455 -3.55 -8.21 -35.03
N ILE A 456 -3.70 -7.76 -36.27
CA ILE A 456 -4.90 -8.01 -37.10
C ILE A 456 -5.10 -9.51 -37.27
N TYR A 457 -4.05 -10.23 -37.64
CA TYR A 457 -4.10 -11.69 -37.77
C TYR A 457 -4.55 -12.35 -36.46
N GLN A 458 -3.92 -12.00 -35.33
CA GLN A 458 -4.30 -12.55 -34.03
C GLN A 458 -5.73 -12.22 -33.63
N LEU A 459 -6.22 -11.02 -33.96
CA LEU A 459 -7.57 -10.58 -33.68
C LEU A 459 -8.60 -11.37 -34.52
N ILE A 460 -8.37 -11.53 -35.83
CA ILE A 460 -9.24 -12.33 -36.71
C ILE A 460 -9.32 -13.76 -36.19
N PHE A 461 -8.18 -14.42 -35.99
CA PHE A 461 -8.13 -15.80 -35.50
C PHE A 461 -8.66 -15.96 -34.07
N GLY A 462 -8.46 -14.96 -33.22
CA GLY A 462 -8.97 -14.94 -31.86
C GLY A 462 -10.49 -14.88 -31.82
N LEU A 463 -11.09 -14.02 -32.65
CA LEU A 463 -12.54 -13.84 -32.69
C LEU A 463 -13.28 -14.92 -33.48
N SER A 464 -12.63 -15.59 -34.44
CA SER A 464 -13.23 -16.66 -35.25
C SER A 464 -12.98 -18.07 -34.71
N GLY A 465 -12.13 -18.22 -33.68
CA GLY A 465 -11.75 -19.52 -33.15
C GLY A 465 -12.95 -20.30 -32.58
N LYS A 466 -13.26 -21.48 -33.12
CA LYS A 466 -14.39 -22.32 -32.67
C LYS A 466 -14.43 -22.53 -31.15
N ARG A 467 -13.28 -22.77 -30.52
CA ARG A 467 -13.19 -22.96 -29.05
C ARG A 467 -13.53 -21.68 -28.29
N TYR A 468 -13.06 -20.53 -28.78
CA TYR A 468 -13.38 -19.22 -28.22
C TYR A 468 -14.89 -18.93 -28.33
N ILE A 469 -15.46 -19.12 -29.53
CA ILE A 469 -16.89 -18.91 -29.78
C ILE A 469 -17.73 -19.78 -28.85
N LEU A 470 -17.43 -21.08 -28.77
CA LEU A 470 -18.12 -21.99 -27.86
C LEU A 470 -18.00 -21.53 -26.40
N LYS A 471 -16.81 -21.08 -25.96
CA LYS A 471 -16.61 -20.56 -24.61
C LYS A 471 -17.50 -19.34 -24.34
N ILE A 472 -17.46 -18.33 -25.22
CA ILE A 472 -18.27 -17.12 -25.07
C ILE A 472 -19.78 -17.42 -25.08
N GLN A 473 -20.23 -18.33 -25.95
CA GLN A 473 -21.63 -18.73 -26.02
C GLN A 473 -22.09 -19.51 -24.78
N GLN A 474 -21.22 -20.32 -24.18
CA GLN A 474 -21.55 -21.18 -23.03
C GLN A 474 -21.38 -20.48 -21.67
N SER A 475 -20.19 -19.94 -21.39
CA SER A 475 -19.85 -19.39 -20.07
C SER A 475 -20.01 -17.89 -19.97
N LYS A 476 -20.09 -17.19 -21.11
CA LYS A 476 -20.00 -15.72 -21.17
C LYS A 476 -18.74 -15.16 -20.48
N LYS A 477 -17.70 -15.96 -20.26
CA LYS A 477 -16.46 -15.54 -19.58
C LYS A 477 -15.23 -16.18 -20.18
N LEU A 478 -14.15 -15.42 -20.25
CA LEU A 478 -12.84 -15.92 -20.68
C LEU A 478 -12.14 -16.64 -19.52
N ASP A 479 -11.27 -17.59 -19.87
CA ASP A 479 -10.62 -18.50 -18.91
C ASP A 479 -9.88 -17.75 -17.79
N PHE A 480 -9.26 -16.60 -18.06
CA PHE A 480 -8.54 -15.82 -17.04
C PHE A 480 -9.43 -14.91 -16.18
N TYR A 481 -10.72 -14.81 -16.48
CA TYR A 481 -11.63 -13.84 -15.85
C TYR A 481 -12.80 -14.49 -15.10
N GLU A 482 -12.78 -15.80 -14.92
CA GLU A 482 -13.90 -16.55 -14.33
C GLU A 482 -14.17 -16.15 -12.86
N ASP A 483 -13.11 -15.86 -12.11
CA ASP A 483 -13.15 -15.57 -10.68
C ASP A 483 -13.29 -14.07 -10.35
N LEU A 484 -13.13 -13.16 -11.31
CA LEU A 484 -13.04 -11.72 -11.05
C LEU A 484 -14.25 -11.15 -10.29
N ASP A 485 -15.46 -11.54 -10.65
CA ASP A 485 -16.68 -11.04 -9.97
C ASP A 485 -16.70 -11.45 -8.48
N SER A 486 -16.27 -12.67 -8.18
CA SER A 486 -16.26 -13.21 -6.82
C SER A 486 -15.09 -12.71 -5.97
N CYS A 487 -14.04 -12.25 -6.64
CA CYS A 487 -12.74 -11.99 -6.06
C CYS A 487 -12.41 -10.50 -6.03
N CYS A 488 -12.43 -9.86 -7.19
CA CYS A 488 -11.87 -8.53 -7.43
C CYS A 488 -12.95 -7.44 -7.39
N PHE A 489 -14.13 -7.68 -7.95
CA PHE A 489 -15.14 -6.61 -8.11
C PHE A 489 -16.14 -6.49 -6.99
N SER A 490 -16.13 -7.40 -6.02
CA SER A 490 -17.03 -7.32 -4.87
C SER A 490 -16.78 -6.07 -4.00
N ILE A 491 -15.57 -5.47 -4.06
CA ILE A 491 -15.27 -4.19 -3.40
C ILE A 491 -15.75 -2.96 -4.20
N LEU A 492 -16.04 -3.11 -5.50
CA LEU A 492 -16.42 -2.01 -6.39
C LEU A 492 -17.94 -1.96 -6.55
N THR A 493 -18.51 -0.76 -6.66
CA THR A 493 -19.91 -0.64 -7.08
C THR A 493 -20.02 -0.69 -8.61
N ALA A 494 -21.12 -1.28 -9.10
CA ALA A 494 -21.43 -1.27 -10.53
C ALA A 494 -21.57 0.17 -11.06
N ASP A 495 -22.12 1.08 -10.25
CA ASP A 495 -22.30 2.49 -10.61
C ASP A 495 -20.96 3.21 -10.84
N LEU A 496 -19.96 2.96 -9.98
CA LEU A 496 -18.61 3.49 -10.17
C LEU A 496 -18.00 2.99 -11.48
N ILE A 497 -18.09 1.68 -11.74
CA ILE A 497 -17.57 1.08 -12.98
C ILE A 497 -18.26 1.70 -14.20
N ASN A 498 -19.59 1.86 -14.13
CA ASN A 498 -20.38 2.48 -15.19
C ASN A 498 -19.99 3.95 -15.42
N ASP A 499 -19.81 4.72 -14.35
CA ASP A 499 -19.40 6.12 -14.38
C ASP A 499 -18.02 6.27 -15.04
N VAL A 500 -17.02 5.49 -14.61
CA VAL A 500 -15.67 5.50 -15.20
C VAL A 500 -15.71 5.16 -16.69
N LEU A 501 -16.38 4.07 -17.07
CA LEU A 501 -16.40 3.61 -18.46
C LEU A 501 -17.21 4.53 -19.38
N SER A 502 -18.29 5.15 -18.91
CA SER A 502 -19.09 6.10 -19.69
C SER A 502 -18.39 7.46 -19.87
N LYS A 503 -17.68 7.93 -18.84
CA LYS A 503 -16.81 9.11 -18.97
C LYS A 503 -15.66 8.84 -19.93
N TYR A 504 -15.06 7.65 -19.88
CA TYR A 504 -13.99 7.30 -20.80
C TYR A 504 -14.49 7.15 -22.24
N GLU A 505 -15.68 6.58 -22.45
CA GLU A 505 -16.37 6.59 -23.75
C GLU A 505 -16.54 8.03 -24.27
N SER A 506 -17.07 8.92 -23.43
CA SER A 506 -17.29 10.33 -23.79
C SER A 506 -15.97 11.03 -24.15
N HIS A 507 -14.90 10.74 -23.40
CA HIS A 507 -13.56 11.26 -23.67
C HIS A 507 -13.01 10.73 -25.01
N LEU A 508 -13.22 9.46 -25.35
CA LEU A 508 -12.84 8.93 -26.66
C LEU A 508 -13.61 9.60 -27.80
N LEU A 509 -14.92 9.80 -27.65
CA LEU A 509 -15.76 10.48 -28.65
C LEU A 509 -15.32 11.93 -28.88
N ASN A 510 -14.99 12.65 -27.81
CA ASN A 510 -14.57 14.05 -27.89
C ASN A 510 -13.16 14.24 -28.50
N ASN A 511 -12.31 13.21 -28.42
CA ASN A 511 -10.94 13.24 -28.94
C ASN A 511 -10.81 12.73 -30.38
N ILE A 512 -11.91 12.38 -31.05
CA ILE A 512 -11.88 12.04 -32.48
C ILE A 512 -11.58 13.32 -33.25
N LEU A 513 -10.32 13.47 -33.65
CA LEU A 513 -9.87 14.60 -34.46
C LEU A 513 -10.50 14.53 -35.87
N PRO A 514 -10.72 15.70 -36.52
CA PRO A 514 -11.25 15.74 -37.88
C PRO A 514 -10.35 14.94 -38.84
N LYS A 515 -10.98 14.38 -39.89
CA LYS A 515 -10.33 13.50 -40.87
C LYS A 515 -9.03 14.13 -41.37
N SER A 516 -7.92 13.41 -41.20
CA SER A 516 -6.63 13.74 -41.82
C SER A 516 -6.79 13.72 -43.35
N PRO A 517 -6.11 14.62 -44.08
CA PRO A 517 -6.13 14.62 -45.53
C PRO A 517 -5.57 13.29 -46.06
N GLU A 518 -6.27 12.70 -47.02
CA GLU A 518 -5.86 11.46 -47.68
C GLU A 518 -4.63 11.74 -48.55
N SER A 519 -3.45 11.24 -48.18
CA SER A 519 -2.26 11.24 -49.04
C SER A 519 -2.01 9.86 -49.65
N GLU A 520 -1.42 9.81 -50.84
CA GLU A 520 -1.17 8.53 -51.54
C GLU A 520 -0.20 7.62 -50.77
N ASP A 521 0.70 8.19 -49.97
CA ASP A 521 1.69 7.47 -49.16
C ASP A 521 1.09 6.71 -47.97
N ILE A 522 -0.22 6.84 -47.75
CA ILE A 522 -0.98 6.29 -46.62
C ILE A 522 -1.88 5.11 -47.04
N LYS A 523 -1.93 4.74 -48.33
CA LYS A 523 -2.80 3.65 -48.85
C LYS A 523 -2.70 2.35 -48.03
N GLU A 524 -1.50 2.00 -47.56
CA GLU A 524 -1.27 0.87 -46.65
C GLU A 524 -2.05 0.97 -45.33
N LEU A 525 -1.89 2.10 -44.66
CA LEU A 525 -2.45 2.33 -43.34
C LEU A 525 -3.97 2.44 -43.40
N GLN A 526 -4.49 2.91 -44.54
CA GLN A 526 -5.92 2.92 -44.83
C GLN A 526 -6.50 1.50 -44.90
N HIS A 527 -5.74 0.54 -45.40
CA HIS A 527 -6.17 -0.85 -45.41
C HIS A 527 -6.25 -1.45 -44.01
N TYR A 528 -5.20 -1.25 -43.19
CA TYR A 528 -5.21 -1.68 -41.79
C TYR A 528 -6.34 -1.00 -41.00
N LYS A 529 -6.56 0.30 -41.24
CA LYS A 529 -7.68 1.04 -40.66
C LYS A 529 -9.00 0.36 -40.97
N ASN A 530 -9.30 0.15 -42.26
CA ASN A 530 -10.60 -0.40 -42.68
C ASN A 530 -10.84 -1.78 -42.07
N ILE A 531 -9.81 -2.64 -41.98
CA ILE A 531 -9.93 -3.96 -41.35
C ILE A 531 -10.20 -3.81 -39.85
N ILE A 532 -9.41 -3.00 -39.12
CA ILE A 532 -9.57 -2.82 -37.67
C ILE A 532 -10.92 -2.18 -37.35
N GLU A 533 -11.34 -1.16 -38.09
CA GLU A 533 -12.62 -0.47 -37.95
C GLU A 533 -13.79 -1.46 -38.04
N ASN A 534 -13.82 -2.26 -39.10
CA ASN A 534 -14.84 -3.28 -39.31
C ASN A 534 -14.81 -4.36 -38.21
N MET A 535 -13.62 -4.79 -37.76
CA MET A 535 -13.50 -5.74 -36.66
C MET A 535 -14.00 -5.16 -35.34
N VAL A 536 -13.70 -3.90 -35.02
CA VAL A 536 -14.16 -3.22 -33.80
C VAL A 536 -15.68 -3.11 -33.80
N ILE A 537 -16.29 -2.73 -34.93
CA ILE A 537 -17.75 -2.69 -35.09
C ILE A 537 -18.35 -4.09 -34.88
N SER A 538 -17.80 -5.11 -35.54
CA SER A 538 -18.28 -6.49 -35.45
C SER A 538 -18.12 -7.07 -34.04
N PHE A 539 -17.00 -6.79 -33.38
CA PHE A 539 -16.71 -7.19 -32.02
C PHE A 539 -17.64 -6.52 -31.01
N ASN A 540 -17.93 -5.23 -31.17
CA ASN A 540 -18.94 -4.53 -30.37
C ASN A 540 -20.34 -5.17 -30.54
N LYS A 541 -20.69 -5.59 -31.76
CA LYS A 541 -22.00 -6.19 -32.07
C LYS A 541 -22.19 -7.62 -31.55
N SER A 542 -21.21 -8.51 -31.69
CA SER A 542 -21.41 -9.96 -31.56
C SER A 542 -20.36 -10.73 -30.74
N ASN A 543 -19.35 -10.08 -30.16
CA ASN A 543 -18.24 -10.69 -29.39
C ASN A 543 -17.34 -11.65 -30.16
N TYR A 544 -17.76 -12.17 -31.32
CA TYR A 544 -17.00 -13.07 -32.16
C TYR A 544 -17.15 -12.68 -33.63
N LEU A 545 -16.42 -13.35 -34.51
CA LEU A 545 -16.63 -13.27 -35.95
C LEU A 545 -17.24 -14.59 -36.42
N ASP A 546 -18.34 -14.51 -37.18
CA ASP A 546 -18.76 -15.67 -37.95
C ASP A 546 -17.73 -16.00 -39.04
N GLN A 547 -17.79 -17.22 -39.57
CA GLN A 547 -16.80 -17.71 -40.52
C GLN A 547 -16.73 -16.83 -41.78
N ALA A 548 -17.88 -16.34 -42.28
CA ALA A 548 -17.91 -15.53 -43.49
C ALA A 548 -17.20 -14.17 -43.29
N ASN A 549 -17.44 -13.51 -42.16
CA ASN A 549 -16.76 -12.28 -41.79
C ASN A 549 -15.27 -12.51 -41.54
N ALA A 550 -14.90 -13.61 -40.88
CA ALA A 550 -13.50 -13.97 -40.66
C ALA A 550 -12.76 -14.22 -41.99
N ASP A 551 -13.34 -14.99 -42.90
CA ASP A 551 -12.79 -15.27 -44.22
C ASP A 551 -12.69 -13.99 -45.06
N TYR A 552 -13.67 -13.10 -44.97
CA TYR A 552 -13.65 -11.79 -45.63
C TYR A 552 -12.50 -10.92 -45.14
N TYR A 553 -12.34 -10.74 -43.82
CA TYR A 553 -11.23 -9.94 -43.27
C TYR A 553 -9.88 -10.59 -43.51
N LEU A 554 -9.79 -11.92 -43.46
CA LEU A 554 -8.55 -12.63 -43.76
C LEU A 554 -8.16 -12.46 -45.22
N LYS A 555 -9.12 -12.57 -46.14
CA LYS A 555 -8.89 -12.31 -47.57
C LYS A 555 -8.45 -10.86 -47.80
N MET A 556 -9.13 -9.88 -47.21
CA MET A 556 -8.68 -8.48 -47.29
C MET A 556 -7.24 -8.35 -46.81
N TYR A 557 -6.90 -8.96 -45.67
CA TYR A 557 -5.56 -8.95 -45.12
C TYR A 557 -4.52 -9.60 -46.05
N GLU A 558 -4.83 -10.78 -46.62
CA GLU A 558 -3.94 -11.54 -47.53
C GLU A 558 -3.73 -10.85 -48.88
N ASP A 559 -4.80 -10.34 -49.50
CA ASP A 559 -4.75 -9.62 -50.79
C ASP A 559 -3.81 -8.41 -50.69
N TYR A 560 -3.73 -7.78 -49.52
CA TYR A 560 -2.81 -6.69 -49.27
C TYR A 560 -1.39 -7.18 -48.95
N TYR A 561 -1.27 -8.18 -48.07
CA TYR A 561 0.01 -8.68 -47.59
C TYR A 561 0.87 -9.31 -48.71
N ILE A 562 0.25 -10.05 -49.64
CA ILE A 562 0.94 -10.70 -50.77
C ILE A 562 1.59 -9.66 -51.71
N ASN A 563 0.96 -8.50 -51.89
CA ASN A 563 1.46 -7.47 -52.80
C ASN A 563 2.67 -6.68 -52.26
N PHE A 564 3.01 -6.85 -50.98
CA PHE A 564 4.04 -6.03 -50.32
C PHE A 564 5.29 -6.80 -49.87
N ASN A 565 5.29 -8.13 -49.93
CA ASN A 565 6.29 -8.94 -49.25
C ASN A 565 6.76 -10.16 -50.07
N GLU A 566 7.71 -9.96 -50.98
CA GLU A 566 8.52 -11.06 -51.52
C GLU A 566 9.57 -11.58 -50.50
N ASP A 567 9.86 -10.86 -49.40
CA ASP A 567 11.02 -11.15 -48.53
C ASP A 567 10.71 -11.34 -47.02
N PHE A 568 9.43 -11.40 -46.62
CA PHE A 568 9.06 -11.26 -45.20
C PHE A 568 9.15 -12.54 -44.37
N SER A 569 9.13 -13.73 -44.99
CA SER A 569 9.36 -14.97 -44.25
C SER A 569 10.75 -14.97 -43.60
N ASP A 570 11.71 -14.34 -44.28
CA ASP A 570 13.09 -14.13 -43.84
C ASP A 570 13.18 -13.04 -42.76
N ILE A 571 12.37 -11.98 -42.88
CA ILE A 571 12.28 -10.90 -41.88
C ILE A 571 11.68 -11.41 -40.57
N MET A 572 10.59 -12.20 -40.60
CA MET A 572 9.98 -12.81 -39.41
C MET A 572 10.95 -13.73 -38.65
N MET A 573 11.84 -14.44 -39.36
CA MET A 573 12.91 -15.24 -38.74
C MET A 573 14.12 -14.40 -38.29
N LYS A 574 14.44 -13.28 -38.94
CA LYS A 574 15.49 -12.33 -38.51
C LYS A 574 15.07 -11.47 -37.32
N PHE A 575 13.77 -11.23 -37.15
CA PHE A 575 13.18 -10.47 -36.06
C PHE A 575 13.50 -11.02 -34.67
N SER A 576 13.81 -12.32 -34.51
CA SER A 576 14.23 -12.89 -33.23
C SER A 576 15.68 -12.54 -32.84
N ASN A 577 16.49 -12.04 -33.79
CA ASN A 577 17.94 -11.92 -33.63
C ASN A 577 18.49 -10.48 -33.71
N LEU A 578 17.66 -9.47 -34.00
CA LEU A 578 18.13 -8.08 -34.17
C LEU A 578 18.23 -7.32 -32.84
N ASN A 579 19.45 -6.99 -32.43
CA ASN A 579 19.75 -5.97 -31.41
C ASN A 579 19.59 -4.58 -32.05
N ILE A 580 18.81 -3.71 -31.43
CA ILE A 580 18.33 -2.40 -31.94
C ILE A 580 19.43 -1.30 -31.94
N ASN A 581 20.72 -1.64 -31.96
CA ASN A 581 21.80 -0.65 -31.92
C ASN A 581 22.25 -0.23 -33.34
N SER A 582 21.34 0.19 -34.23
CA SER A 582 21.74 0.73 -35.53
C SER A 582 22.03 2.24 -35.42
N GLU A 583 23.31 2.60 -35.48
CA GLU A 583 23.78 3.97 -35.67
C GLU A 583 23.35 4.48 -37.06
N ASN A 584 22.40 5.41 -37.09
CA ASN A 584 21.85 5.99 -38.32
C ASN A 584 22.81 7.04 -38.91
N ASN A 585 23.45 6.72 -40.04
CA ASN A 585 24.18 7.66 -40.90
C ASN A 585 23.39 8.04 -42.18
N GLY A 586 22.05 8.03 -42.11
CA GLY A 586 21.16 8.24 -43.27
C GLY A 586 20.96 9.71 -43.68
N THR A 587 20.90 9.94 -45.00
CA THR A 587 20.76 11.25 -45.68
C THR A 587 19.42 11.95 -45.42
N ASN A 588 19.44 13.29 -45.28
CA ASN A 588 18.34 14.13 -44.76
C ASN A 588 17.06 14.27 -45.61
N ASP A 589 16.96 13.68 -46.81
CA ASP A 589 15.86 13.99 -47.75
C ASP A 589 14.55 13.19 -47.54
N GLU A 590 14.50 12.19 -46.67
CA GLU A 590 13.28 11.35 -46.45
C GLU A 590 12.34 11.84 -45.33
N ARG A 591 12.60 13.00 -44.71
CA ARG A 591 11.89 13.43 -43.49
C ARG A 591 10.46 13.95 -43.68
N SER A 592 10.05 14.40 -44.86
CA SER A 592 8.71 15.00 -45.04
C SER A 592 7.58 13.94 -45.04
N GLY A 593 7.82 12.76 -45.61
CA GLY A 593 6.82 11.70 -45.68
C GLY A 593 6.57 10.94 -44.36
N SER A 594 7.43 11.12 -43.34
CA SER A 594 7.27 10.43 -42.05
C SER A 594 6.21 11.10 -41.17
N LEU A 595 6.08 12.43 -41.21
CA LEU A 595 5.17 13.18 -40.35
C LEU A 595 3.69 12.89 -40.66
N ASP A 596 3.32 12.86 -41.94
CA ASP A 596 1.94 12.57 -42.37
C ASP A 596 1.51 11.16 -41.92
N LYS A 597 2.43 10.19 -41.98
CA LYS A 597 2.18 8.83 -41.50
C LYS A 597 1.99 8.80 -39.98
N ILE A 598 2.81 9.53 -39.21
CA ILE A 598 2.66 9.63 -37.75
C ILE A 598 1.31 10.24 -37.38
N LEU A 599 0.94 11.35 -38.01
CA LEU A 599 -0.35 12.00 -37.82
C LEU A 599 -1.51 11.06 -38.19
N TYR A 600 -1.35 10.26 -39.25
CA TYR A 600 -2.35 9.26 -39.63
C TYR A 600 -2.54 8.19 -38.55
N PHE A 601 -1.46 7.63 -37.99
CA PHE A 601 -1.53 6.67 -36.88
C PHE A 601 -2.31 7.24 -35.70
N GLN A 602 -1.99 8.47 -35.32
CA GLN A 602 -2.58 9.15 -34.17
C GLN A 602 -4.05 9.49 -34.39
N ASN A 603 -4.40 10.02 -35.56
CA ASN A 603 -5.76 10.48 -35.83
C ASN A 603 -6.72 9.35 -36.20
N THR A 604 -6.19 8.20 -36.59
CA THR A 604 -6.98 7.14 -37.23
C THR A 604 -6.88 5.81 -36.50
N LEU A 605 -5.68 5.23 -36.40
CA LEU A 605 -5.49 3.88 -35.88
C LEU A 605 -5.53 3.84 -34.34
N GLN A 606 -4.97 4.86 -33.69
CA GLN A 606 -4.96 4.97 -32.23
C GLN A 606 -6.38 5.03 -31.63
N PRO A 607 -7.34 5.85 -32.13
CA PRO A 607 -8.73 5.80 -31.69
C PRO A 607 -9.35 4.41 -31.81
N LEU A 608 -9.14 3.72 -32.93
CA LEU A 608 -9.67 2.37 -33.17
C LEU A 608 -9.15 1.35 -32.14
N LEU A 609 -7.85 1.40 -31.84
CA LEU A 609 -7.24 0.55 -30.83
C LEU A 609 -7.73 0.89 -29.41
N ARG A 610 -7.93 2.18 -29.09
CA ARG A 610 -8.52 2.60 -27.80
C ARG A 610 -9.96 2.10 -27.66
N TRP A 611 -10.75 2.16 -28.73
CA TRP A 611 -12.10 1.59 -28.76
C TRP A 611 -12.10 0.08 -28.60
N PHE A 612 -11.21 -0.64 -29.30
CA PHE A 612 -11.05 -2.08 -29.12
C PHE A 612 -10.76 -2.43 -27.65
N THR A 613 -9.78 -1.75 -27.06
CA THR A 613 -9.37 -1.93 -25.65
C THR A 613 -10.54 -1.63 -24.70
N LEU A 614 -11.26 -0.52 -24.90
CA LEU A 614 -12.42 -0.16 -24.08
C LEU A 614 -13.57 -1.17 -24.18
N ILE A 615 -13.90 -1.64 -25.39
CA ILE A 615 -14.92 -2.67 -25.61
C ILE A 615 -14.51 -3.95 -24.88
N TYR A 616 -13.25 -4.37 -25.02
CA TYR A 616 -12.73 -5.56 -24.37
C TYR A 616 -12.79 -5.43 -22.83
N GLU A 617 -12.29 -4.32 -22.28
CA GLU A 617 -12.33 -4.02 -20.85
C GLU A 617 -13.76 -4.03 -20.31
N THR A 618 -14.70 -3.44 -21.05
CA THR A 618 -16.10 -3.40 -20.64
C THR A 618 -16.74 -4.78 -20.67
N LYS A 619 -16.51 -5.57 -21.73
CA LYS A 619 -17.18 -6.86 -21.92
C LYS A 619 -16.62 -7.99 -21.08
N PHE A 620 -15.31 -8.01 -20.87
CA PHE A 620 -14.62 -9.18 -20.31
C PHE A 620 -13.91 -8.91 -19.00
N ILE A 621 -13.59 -7.65 -18.71
CA ILE A 621 -12.96 -7.29 -17.44
C ILE A 621 -14.04 -6.78 -16.48
N PHE A 622 -14.79 -5.72 -16.79
CA PHE A 622 -15.55 -4.99 -15.77
C PHE A 622 -17.07 -5.18 -15.77
N LYS A 623 -17.70 -5.54 -16.90
CA LYS A 623 -19.15 -5.70 -17.00
C LYS A 623 -19.53 -7.04 -17.65
N ASP A 624 -20.65 -7.02 -18.36
CA ASP A 624 -21.26 -8.15 -19.01
C ASP A 624 -20.86 -8.20 -20.50
N PRO A 625 -20.58 -9.38 -21.07
CA PRO A 625 -20.22 -9.49 -22.48
C PRO A 625 -21.31 -9.05 -23.46
N ASN A 626 -22.56 -8.95 -23.04
CA ASN A 626 -23.66 -8.47 -23.88
C ASN A 626 -23.72 -6.93 -23.93
N PHE A 627 -22.88 -6.22 -23.18
CA PHE A 627 -22.79 -4.76 -23.24
C PHE A 627 -22.41 -4.31 -24.65
N LYS A 628 -23.06 -3.25 -25.15
CA LYS A 628 -22.77 -2.67 -26.46
C LYS A 628 -22.73 -1.15 -26.36
N TYR A 629 -21.77 -0.56 -27.04
CA TYR A 629 -21.74 0.88 -27.26
C TYR A 629 -22.57 1.22 -28.49
N HIS A 630 -23.47 2.20 -28.37
CA HIS A 630 -24.39 2.58 -29.45
C HIS A 630 -23.83 3.65 -30.38
N ASN A 631 -22.84 4.42 -29.91
CA ASN A 631 -22.33 5.61 -30.60
C ASN A 631 -20.99 5.37 -31.32
N ILE A 632 -20.67 4.12 -31.65
CA ILE A 632 -19.45 3.79 -32.39
C ILE A 632 -19.69 4.06 -33.88
N ASN A 633 -19.39 5.28 -34.31
CA ASN A 633 -19.33 5.70 -35.71
C ASN A 633 -17.93 6.30 -35.97
N PHE A 634 -17.19 5.74 -36.92
CA PHE A 634 -15.80 6.11 -37.25
C PHE A 634 -15.69 6.94 -38.53
#